data_AF-A0A6J0X3C1-F1
#
_entry.id   AF-A0A6J0X3C1-F1
#
_cell.length_a   1.000
_cell.length_b   1.000
_cell.length_c   1.000
_cell.angle_alpha   90.00
_cell.angle_beta   90.00
_cell.angle_gamma   90.00
#
_symmetry.space_group_name_H-M   'P 1'
#
loop_
_entity.id
_entity.type
_entity.pdbx_description
1 polymer ?
#
loop_
_entity_poly.entity_id
_entity_poly.type
_entity_poly.pdbx_seq_one_letter_code
_entity_poly.pdbx_strand_id
1 'polypeptide(L)'
;MALTVLNELLIEDPSPPLLFYQVNKTAQLETLNYQSCFMQRVFTHFPEILFIHRTYNPRGEVLYTFLVDGPRVPLEGHLSRAVYFAILAKEDAEALAQMCQVFKKFNPAWERVCTILVDPYFLLLPTLAMEFPAAEVLLSAFHICKFLQGKFCQLALEQPVERLLLTALRSTMCSATAGNLQKLYTLLSTCIPPAQLPALHSHWLLNDRIWLAHRWRSRAESSRYFQGLEVTTRLLSQFFGTTPVVEKGMSALLRYLRQNSGDKVSFNLGLSPPNRYTPLEGSPESPKVEQLVEARIQQSLNAICTGPAAQLCLGELAVVQKSMHLIGSGSEKVNIQILEDTHRVQPQPPASCSCYFNQAFRLPCRHILAMLSAHRQELQPDMLPAEWTAGCAPNLGDILGSMWSETLEKRLAVALLTEEVSQLLLHCSQEEFERRYSTLRELADSWIGPYEQVQL
;
A
#
# COMPACT_ATOMS: atom_id res chain seq x y z
N MET A 1 31.67 -17.05 -10.52
CA MET A 1 30.57 -16.52 -11.37
C MET A 1 29.54 -15.76 -10.57
N ALA A 2 28.89 -16.32 -9.54
CA ALA A 2 27.85 -15.59 -8.78
C ALA A 2 28.37 -14.36 -7.99
N LEU A 3 29.55 -14.46 -7.37
CA LEU A 3 30.25 -13.33 -6.74
C LEU A 3 30.69 -12.26 -7.75
N THR A 4 31.05 -12.66 -8.96
CA THR A 4 31.41 -11.77 -10.07
C THR A 4 30.19 -10.94 -10.50
N VAL A 5 29.01 -11.57 -10.58
CA VAL A 5 27.73 -10.90 -10.87
C VAL A 5 27.32 -9.92 -9.76
N LEU A 6 27.56 -10.25 -8.49
CA LEU A 6 27.33 -9.31 -7.38
C LEU A 6 28.26 -8.09 -7.49
N ASN A 7 29.53 -8.28 -7.84
CA ASN A 7 30.48 -7.18 -8.03
C ASN A 7 30.16 -6.33 -9.27
N GLU A 8 29.78 -6.94 -10.39
CA GLU A 8 29.37 -6.22 -11.62
C GLU A 8 28.07 -5.42 -11.42
N LEU A 9 27.17 -5.89 -10.54
CA LEU A 9 25.95 -5.18 -10.17
C LEU A 9 26.18 -3.98 -9.21
N LEU A 10 27.42 -3.56 -8.95
CA LEU A 10 27.75 -2.47 -8.02
C LEU A 10 28.60 -1.34 -8.63
N ILE A 11 28.95 -1.41 -9.91
CA ILE A 11 29.98 -0.55 -10.53
C ILE A 11 29.45 0.76 -11.16
N GLU A 12 28.13 1.00 -11.23
CA GLU A 12 27.58 2.21 -11.90
C GLU A 12 26.63 3.03 -11.02
N ASP A 13 27.16 3.75 -10.04
CA ASP A 13 26.45 4.80 -9.27
C ASP A 13 27.49 5.90 -8.91
N PRO A 14 27.15 7.21 -8.89
CA PRO A 14 28.13 8.28 -8.67
C PRO A 14 28.67 8.33 -7.23
N SER A 15 28.17 7.45 -6.36
CA SER A 15 28.74 7.09 -5.06
C SER A 15 28.56 5.58 -4.90
N PRO A 16 29.62 4.78 -4.77
CA PRO A 16 29.49 3.33 -4.79
C PRO A 16 28.68 2.85 -3.57
N PRO A 17 27.76 1.88 -3.75
CA PRO A 17 27.03 1.28 -2.65
C PRO A 17 28.01 0.69 -1.61
N LEU A 18 27.63 0.76 -0.33
CA LEU A 18 28.41 0.15 0.74
C LEU A 18 28.13 -1.35 0.75
N LEU A 19 29.15 -2.12 0.39
CA LEU A 19 29.11 -3.57 0.37
C LEU A 19 30.23 -4.11 1.27
N PHE A 20 29.87 -5.00 2.18
CA PHE A 20 30.82 -5.83 2.91
C PHE A 20 30.38 -7.29 2.83
N TYR A 21 31.29 -8.18 2.46
CA TYR A 21 30.99 -9.61 2.41
C TYR A 21 32.18 -10.44 2.88
N GLN A 22 31.87 -11.62 3.41
CA GLN A 22 32.86 -12.65 3.72
C GLN A 22 32.43 -13.96 3.08
N VAL A 23 33.42 -14.74 2.63
CA VAL A 23 33.23 -16.06 2.04
C VAL A 23 33.91 -17.11 2.90
N ASN A 24 33.28 -18.28 3.00
CA ASN A 24 33.86 -19.39 3.73
C ASN A 24 35.01 -20.05 2.95
N LYS A 25 35.64 -21.06 3.55
CA LYS A 25 36.77 -21.82 2.94
C LYS A 25 36.41 -22.50 1.61
N THR A 26 35.12 -22.67 1.31
CA THR A 26 34.61 -23.25 0.06
C THR A 26 34.15 -22.20 -0.96
N ALA A 27 34.49 -20.92 -0.75
CA ALA A 27 34.12 -19.78 -1.59
C ALA A 27 32.60 -19.54 -1.69
N GLN A 28 31.82 -20.00 -0.71
CA GLN A 28 30.39 -19.69 -0.58
C GLN A 28 30.22 -18.44 0.28
N LEU A 29 29.22 -17.61 -0.02
CA LEU A 29 28.91 -16.41 0.75
C LEU A 29 28.48 -16.77 2.18
N GLU A 30 29.21 -16.27 3.18
CA GLU A 30 28.94 -16.52 4.61
C GLU A 30 28.25 -15.34 5.27
N THR A 31 28.72 -14.14 4.97
CA THR A 31 28.08 -12.89 5.36
C THR A 31 28.01 -11.94 4.18
N LEU A 32 26.90 -11.20 4.11
CA LEU A 32 26.69 -10.13 3.14
C LEU A 32 26.07 -8.97 3.89
N ASN A 33 26.54 -7.77 3.65
CA ASN A 33 25.98 -6.54 4.19
C ASN A 33 25.96 -5.54 3.05
N TYR A 34 24.78 -5.01 2.74
CA TYR A 34 24.55 -4.17 1.58
C TYR A 34 23.68 -2.97 1.96
N GLN A 35 24.15 -1.79 1.56
CA GLN A 35 23.40 -0.55 1.63
C GLN A 35 23.68 0.34 0.40
N SER A 36 22.63 0.74 -0.31
CA SER A 36 22.76 1.73 -1.38
C SER A 36 22.84 3.16 -0.83
N CYS A 37 23.32 4.10 -1.65
CA CYS A 37 23.33 5.52 -1.29
C CYS A 37 21.92 6.08 -1.01
N PHE A 38 20.91 5.60 -1.73
CA PHE A 38 19.52 5.94 -1.44
C PHE A 38 19.11 5.48 -0.03
N MET A 39 19.41 4.24 0.33
CA MET A 39 19.11 3.67 1.65
C MET A 39 19.78 4.44 2.78
N GLN A 40 21.05 4.81 2.59
CA GLN A 40 21.80 5.61 3.55
C GLN A 40 21.18 7.00 3.73
N ARG A 41 20.77 7.66 2.63
CA ARG A 41 20.04 8.93 2.67
C ARG A 41 18.71 8.77 3.40
N VAL A 42 17.92 7.76 3.08
CA VAL A 42 16.63 7.51 3.75
C VAL A 42 16.83 7.33 5.25
N PHE A 43 17.80 6.51 5.67
CA PHE A 43 18.09 6.30 7.09
C PHE A 43 18.56 7.58 7.78
N THR A 44 19.39 8.39 7.13
CA THR A 44 19.86 9.67 7.69
C THR A 44 18.70 10.63 8.02
N HIS A 45 17.64 10.61 7.22
CA HIS A 45 16.46 11.45 7.43
C HIS A 45 15.48 10.86 8.45
N PHE A 46 15.35 9.54 8.52
CA PHE A 46 14.37 8.84 9.37
C PHE A 46 15.00 7.74 10.24
N PRO A 47 15.99 8.03 11.09
CA PRO A 47 16.69 7.00 11.86
C PRO A 47 15.92 6.52 13.10
N GLU A 48 14.84 7.19 13.51
CA GLU A 48 14.25 7.02 14.84
C GLU A 48 13.69 5.61 15.10
N ILE A 49 13.04 5.01 14.10
CA ILE A 49 12.38 3.71 14.25
C ILE A 49 12.88 2.77 13.17
N LEU A 50 13.46 1.65 13.60
CA LEU A 50 13.82 0.55 12.73
C LEU A 50 12.81 -0.59 12.84
N PHE A 51 12.35 -1.09 11.71
CA PHE A 51 11.61 -2.33 11.59
C PHE A 51 12.53 -3.39 11.00
N ILE A 52 12.72 -4.50 11.71
CA ILE A 52 13.57 -5.60 11.27
C ILE A 52 12.67 -6.74 10.80
N HIS A 53 12.82 -7.12 9.53
CA HIS A 53 12.21 -8.31 8.98
C HIS A 53 13.27 -9.37 8.69
N ARG A 54 12.97 -10.62 9.05
CA ARG A 54 13.78 -11.79 8.74
C ARG A 54 13.07 -12.67 7.73
N THR A 55 13.76 -13.02 6.65
CA THR A 55 13.27 -13.95 5.63
C THR A 55 14.22 -15.14 5.56
N TYR A 56 13.68 -16.35 5.75
CA TYR A 56 14.45 -17.59 5.73
C TYR A 56 14.36 -18.24 4.36
N ASN A 57 15.48 -18.73 3.86
CA ASN A 57 15.50 -19.56 2.65
C ASN A 57 15.33 -21.06 2.99
N PRO A 58 15.19 -21.96 2.00
CA PRO A 58 15.00 -23.39 2.24
C PRO A 58 16.20 -24.09 2.91
N ARG A 59 17.38 -23.45 2.97
CA ARG A 59 18.58 -23.95 3.65
C ARG A 59 18.71 -23.45 5.07
N GLY A 60 17.81 -22.58 5.53
CA GLY A 60 17.84 -21.97 6.85
C GLY A 60 18.74 -20.72 6.96
N GLU A 61 19.28 -20.23 5.85
CA GLU A 61 20.01 -18.96 5.82
C GLU A 61 19.02 -17.80 5.94
N VAL A 62 19.42 -16.72 6.62
CA VAL A 62 18.52 -15.64 7.00
C VAL A 62 18.91 -14.33 6.32
N LEU A 63 17.97 -13.75 5.58
CA LEU A 63 18.05 -12.37 5.09
C LEU A 63 17.41 -11.43 6.11
N TYR A 64 18.23 -10.58 6.70
CA TYR A 64 17.82 -9.44 7.50
C TYR A 64 17.56 -8.25 6.58
N THR A 65 16.37 -7.67 6.72
CA THR A 65 16.00 -6.41 6.07
C THR A 65 15.64 -5.40 7.14
N PHE A 66 16.37 -4.30 7.20
CA PHE A 66 16.01 -3.18 8.07
C PHE A 66 15.21 -2.18 7.24
N LEU A 67 14.10 -1.73 7.79
CA LEU A 67 13.25 -0.70 7.20
C LEU A 67 13.09 0.46 8.17
N VAL A 68 13.03 1.69 7.65
CA VAL A 68 12.64 2.84 8.47
C VAL A 68 11.13 2.85 8.68
N ASP A 69 10.72 3.27 9.86
CA ASP A 69 9.32 3.50 10.18
C ASP A 69 9.09 4.84 10.89
N GLY A 70 7.82 5.25 11.01
CA GLY A 70 7.43 6.45 11.75
C GLY A 70 6.54 7.43 10.98
N PRO A 71 5.95 8.40 11.70
CA PRO A 71 4.92 9.33 11.18
C PRO A 71 5.35 10.22 10.06
N ARG A 72 6.66 10.43 9.91
CA ARG A 72 7.22 11.37 8.94
C ARG A 72 7.75 10.71 7.70
N VAL A 73 7.66 9.38 7.56
CA VAL A 73 8.20 8.63 6.42
C VAL A 73 7.19 8.64 5.27
N PRO A 74 7.33 9.51 4.24
CA PRO A 74 6.35 9.69 3.19
C PRO A 74 6.67 8.80 1.98
N LEU A 75 7.39 7.71 2.21
CA LEU A 75 7.92 6.85 1.15
C LEU A 75 6.81 5.91 0.66
N GLU A 76 6.46 6.11 -0.60
CA GLU A 76 5.57 5.28 -1.39
C GLU A 76 6.43 4.54 -2.44
N GLY A 77 6.28 3.22 -2.52
CA GLY A 77 7.10 2.37 -3.38
C GLY A 77 7.57 1.09 -2.68
N HIS A 78 7.66 0.00 -3.42
CA HIS A 78 8.09 -1.29 -2.90
C HIS A 78 9.55 -1.24 -2.45
N LEU A 79 9.85 -1.71 -1.24
CA LEU A 79 11.20 -1.64 -0.64
C LEU A 79 11.79 -0.23 -0.48
N SER A 80 11.04 0.84 -0.74
CA SER A 80 11.51 2.24 -0.57
C SER A 80 11.93 2.54 0.87
N ARG A 81 11.28 1.88 1.83
CA ARG A 81 11.60 1.97 3.27
C ARG A 81 12.79 1.12 3.68
N ALA A 82 13.22 0.16 2.86
CA ALA A 82 14.37 -0.67 3.19
C ALA A 82 15.61 0.22 3.23
N VAL A 83 16.40 0.10 4.30
CA VAL A 83 17.62 0.89 4.51
C VAL A 83 18.86 0.03 4.69
N TYR A 84 18.72 -1.28 4.84
CA TYR A 84 19.85 -2.18 4.97
C TYR A 84 19.44 -3.61 4.69
N PHE A 85 20.33 -4.36 4.03
CA PHE A 85 20.21 -5.79 3.84
C PHE A 85 21.43 -6.49 4.40
N ALA A 86 21.21 -7.59 5.11
CA ALA A 86 22.29 -8.45 5.55
C ALA A 86 21.92 -9.93 5.50
N ILE A 87 22.91 -10.78 5.24
CA ILE A 87 22.75 -12.23 5.28
C ILE A 87 23.62 -12.79 6.38
N LEU A 88 22.99 -13.62 7.21
CA LEU A 88 23.65 -14.43 8.20
C LEU A 88 23.47 -15.90 7.85
N ALA A 89 24.59 -16.61 7.64
CA ALA A 89 24.58 -18.06 7.47
C ALA A 89 24.19 -18.79 8.76
N LYS A 90 24.48 -18.20 9.92
CA LYS A 90 24.06 -18.66 11.25
C LYS A 90 23.56 -17.47 12.06
N GLU A 91 22.41 -17.65 12.71
CA GLU A 91 21.79 -16.62 13.53
C GLU A 91 22.20 -16.80 15.00
N ASP A 92 23.39 -16.30 15.34
CA ASP A 92 23.91 -16.27 16.70
C ASP A 92 24.24 -14.84 17.15
N ALA A 93 24.55 -14.68 18.44
CA ALA A 93 24.81 -13.39 19.06
C ALA A 93 26.03 -12.67 18.46
N GLU A 94 27.07 -13.41 18.06
CA GLU A 94 28.28 -12.82 17.49
C GLU A 94 28.00 -12.30 16.07
N ALA A 95 27.37 -13.13 15.24
CA ALA A 95 27.01 -12.78 13.88
C ALA A 95 26.05 -11.57 13.84
N LEU A 96 25.08 -11.52 14.75
CA LEU A 96 24.16 -10.39 14.86
C LEU A 96 24.90 -9.12 15.32
N ALA A 97 25.78 -9.21 16.32
CA ALA A 97 26.57 -8.06 16.77
C ALA A 97 27.45 -7.51 15.64
N GLN A 98 28.14 -8.38 14.90
CA GLN A 98 28.95 -7.99 13.75
C GLN A 98 28.10 -7.27 12.68
N MET A 99 26.92 -7.80 12.35
CA MET A 99 25.99 -7.16 11.42
C MET A 99 25.58 -5.76 11.90
N CYS A 100 25.24 -5.61 13.19
CA CYS A 100 24.90 -4.32 13.77
C CYS A 100 26.08 -3.33 13.72
N GLN A 101 27.30 -3.79 13.98
CA GLN A 101 28.50 -2.95 13.90
C GLN A 101 28.77 -2.48 12.47
N VAL A 102 28.57 -3.33 11.47
CA VAL A 102 28.67 -2.93 10.05
C VAL A 102 27.60 -1.89 9.71
N PHE A 103 26.35 -2.12 10.12
CA PHE A 103 25.26 -1.16 9.92
C PHE A 103 25.58 0.22 10.52
N LYS A 104 26.07 0.27 11.78
CA LYS A 104 26.46 1.52 12.45
C LYS A 104 27.61 2.22 11.72
N LYS A 105 28.58 1.45 11.23
CA LYS A 105 29.70 1.99 10.45
C LYS A 105 29.23 2.64 9.14
N PHE A 106 28.19 2.06 8.52
CA PHE A 106 27.58 2.65 7.33
C PHE A 106 26.71 3.87 7.66
N ASN A 107 26.22 4.00 8.90
CA ASN A 107 25.17 4.96 9.25
C ASN A 107 25.50 5.74 10.53
N PRO A 108 26.21 6.89 10.46
CA PRO A 108 26.55 7.69 11.64
C PRO A 108 25.35 8.16 12.47
N ALA A 109 24.15 8.26 11.87
CA ALA A 109 22.93 8.65 12.57
C ALA A 109 22.32 7.53 13.46
N TRP A 110 22.98 6.37 13.58
CA TRP A 110 22.45 5.20 14.30
C TRP A 110 22.11 5.48 15.77
N GLU A 111 22.79 6.44 16.42
CA GLU A 111 22.52 6.83 17.82
C GLU A 111 21.12 7.44 18.01
N ARG A 112 20.49 7.90 16.94
CA ARG A 112 19.11 8.43 16.97
C ARG A 112 18.04 7.33 16.94
N VAL A 113 18.41 6.08 16.73
CA VAL A 113 17.47 4.95 16.79
C VAL A 113 16.96 4.83 18.22
N CYS A 114 15.65 5.06 18.43
CA CYS A 114 15.01 4.99 19.73
C CYS A 114 14.00 3.84 19.85
N THR A 115 13.60 3.22 18.72
CA THR A 115 12.72 2.05 18.74
C THR A 115 13.13 1.05 17.67
N ILE A 116 13.16 -0.24 18.03
CA ILE A 116 13.38 -1.33 17.09
C ILE A 116 12.21 -2.32 17.17
N LEU A 117 11.50 -2.47 16.05
CA LEU A 117 10.36 -3.36 15.88
C LEU A 117 10.83 -4.69 15.30
N VAL A 118 10.58 -5.79 16.03
CA VAL A 118 10.98 -7.15 15.63
C VAL A 118 9.80 -8.10 15.58
N ASP A 119 10.00 -9.26 14.97
CA ASP A 119 8.99 -10.32 14.92
C ASP A 119 8.97 -11.16 16.23
N PRO A 120 7.87 -11.88 16.52
CA PRO A 120 7.74 -12.67 17.75
C PRO A 120 8.75 -13.80 17.94
N TYR A 121 9.41 -14.26 16.87
CA TYR A 121 10.38 -15.34 16.94
C TYR A 121 11.81 -14.81 17.08
N PHE A 122 12.01 -13.53 17.38
CA PHE A 122 13.33 -12.93 17.49
C PHE A 122 13.98 -13.33 18.82
N LEU A 123 14.92 -14.28 18.78
CA LEU A 123 15.53 -14.86 19.99
C LEU A 123 16.71 -14.04 20.53
N LEU A 124 17.33 -13.21 19.70
CA LEU A 124 18.57 -12.48 20.02
C LEU A 124 18.32 -11.06 20.56
N LEU A 125 17.20 -10.87 21.29
CA LEU A 125 16.84 -9.57 21.88
C LEU A 125 17.95 -8.96 22.76
N PRO A 126 18.65 -9.73 23.63
CA PRO A 126 19.71 -9.16 24.47
C PRO A 126 20.85 -8.58 23.65
N THR A 127 21.26 -9.26 22.58
CA THR A 127 22.30 -8.77 21.66
C THR A 127 21.86 -7.48 20.99
N LEU A 128 20.63 -7.41 20.49
CA LEU A 128 20.10 -6.21 19.85
C LEU A 128 20.02 -5.02 20.82
N ALA A 129 19.63 -5.26 22.07
CA ALA A 129 19.59 -4.25 23.12
C ALA A 129 21.00 -3.76 23.54
N MET A 130 22.00 -4.65 23.56
CA MET A 130 23.40 -4.24 23.79
C MET A 130 23.94 -3.40 22.63
N GLU A 131 23.57 -3.76 21.39
CA GLU A 131 23.97 -3.01 20.20
C GLU A 131 23.26 -1.65 20.10
N PHE A 132 22.00 -1.54 20.49
CA PHE A 132 21.25 -0.27 20.46
C PHE A 132 20.75 0.09 21.87
N PRO A 133 21.63 0.52 22.78
CA PRO A 133 21.28 0.71 24.19
C PRO A 133 20.29 1.85 24.43
N ALA A 134 20.20 2.81 23.51
CA ALA A 134 19.22 3.90 23.56
C ALA A 134 17.85 3.51 22.98
N ALA A 135 17.73 2.36 22.32
CA ALA A 135 16.52 1.94 21.65
C ALA A 135 15.69 0.96 22.48
N GLU A 136 14.37 1.18 22.54
CA GLU A 136 13.44 0.18 23.05
C GLU A 136 13.18 -0.88 21.97
N VAL A 137 13.37 -2.16 22.30
CA VAL A 137 13.05 -3.26 21.40
C VAL A 137 11.63 -3.74 21.67
N LEU A 138 10.75 -3.65 20.68
CA LEU A 138 9.33 -3.97 20.77
C LEU A 138 8.91 -4.97 19.69
N LEU A 139 7.82 -5.71 19.95
CA LEU A 139 7.17 -6.48 18.90
C LEU A 139 6.47 -5.55 17.91
N SER A 140 6.57 -5.87 16.63
CA SER A 140 5.84 -5.18 15.58
C SER A 140 4.37 -5.58 15.54
N ALA A 141 3.48 -4.59 15.45
CA ALA A 141 2.05 -4.83 15.19
C ALA A 141 1.83 -5.62 13.89
N PHE A 142 2.65 -5.39 12.85
CA PHE A 142 2.57 -6.14 11.61
C PHE A 142 2.89 -7.62 11.82
N HIS A 143 4.02 -7.94 12.47
CA HIS A 143 4.41 -9.34 12.68
C HIS A 143 3.45 -10.08 13.62
N ILE A 144 2.89 -9.41 14.62
CA ILE A 144 1.83 -9.98 15.47
C ILE A 144 0.61 -10.34 14.64
N CYS A 145 0.18 -9.44 13.74
CA CYS A 145 -0.98 -9.72 12.90
C CYS A 145 -0.71 -10.86 11.91
N LYS A 146 0.48 -10.94 11.32
CA LYS A 146 0.89 -12.08 10.48
C LYS A 146 0.95 -13.38 11.27
N PHE A 147 1.45 -13.33 12.51
CA PHE A 147 1.47 -14.49 13.41
C PHE A 147 0.06 -15.01 13.68
N LEU A 148 -0.86 -14.12 14.11
CA LEU A 148 -2.25 -14.48 14.39
C LEU A 148 -2.97 -14.99 13.14
N GLN A 149 -2.79 -14.33 11.99
CA GLN A 149 -3.33 -14.78 10.71
C GLN A 149 -2.86 -16.21 10.38
N GLY A 150 -1.56 -16.47 10.48
CA GLY A 150 -1.00 -17.81 10.24
C GLY A 150 -1.53 -18.86 11.21
N LYS A 151 -1.72 -18.49 12.49
CA LYS A 151 -2.33 -19.39 13.48
C LYS A 151 -3.78 -19.70 13.16
N PHE A 152 -4.60 -18.73 12.77
CA PHE A 152 -6.00 -19.01 12.41
C PHE A 152 -6.11 -20.04 11.28
N CYS A 153 -5.26 -19.94 10.27
CA CYS A 153 -5.20 -20.92 9.18
C CYS A 153 -4.70 -22.31 9.65
N GLN A 154 -3.81 -22.38 10.65
CA GLN A 154 -3.30 -23.64 11.20
C GLN A 154 -4.31 -24.34 12.12
N LEU A 155 -5.20 -23.59 12.76
CA LEU A 155 -6.13 -24.12 13.76
C LEU A 155 -7.33 -24.87 13.16
N ALA A 156 -7.45 -24.92 11.82
CA ALA A 156 -8.54 -25.61 11.11
C ALA A 156 -9.93 -25.28 11.68
N LEU A 157 -10.16 -23.99 11.94
CA LEU A 157 -11.41 -23.48 12.50
C LEU A 157 -12.56 -23.63 11.51
N GLU A 158 -13.79 -23.63 12.01
CA GLU A 158 -14.96 -23.55 11.14
C GLU A 158 -14.92 -22.25 10.31
N GLN A 159 -15.27 -22.31 9.02
CA GLN A 159 -15.17 -21.17 8.10
C GLN A 159 -15.83 -19.87 8.61
N PRO A 160 -17.01 -19.89 9.27
CA PRO A 160 -17.60 -18.68 9.83
C PRO A 160 -16.75 -18.06 10.96
N VAL A 161 -16.15 -18.90 11.81
CA VAL A 161 -15.29 -18.48 12.91
C VAL A 161 -13.97 -17.91 12.39
N GLU A 162 -13.35 -18.60 11.42
CA GLU A 162 -12.13 -18.10 10.78
C GLU A 162 -12.36 -16.74 10.11
N ARG A 163 -13.45 -16.59 9.35
CA ARG A 163 -13.82 -15.32 8.71
C ARG A 163 -14.04 -14.20 9.73
N LEU A 164 -14.71 -14.51 10.85
CA LEU A 164 -14.95 -13.55 11.93
C LEU A 164 -13.63 -13.07 12.54
N LEU A 165 -12.72 -13.99 12.86
CA LEU A 165 -11.41 -13.68 13.44
C LEU A 165 -10.53 -12.88 12.48
N LEU A 166 -10.49 -13.25 11.20
CA LEU A 166 -9.75 -12.51 10.18
C LEU A 166 -10.31 -11.09 9.97
N THR A 167 -11.63 -10.93 10.03
CA THR A 167 -12.28 -9.61 9.93
C THR A 167 -11.97 -8.74 11.16
N ALA A 168 -12.03 -9.31 12.36
CA ALA A 168 -11.67 -8.61 13.59
C ALA A 168 -10.18 -8.23 13.62
N LEU A 169 -9.30 -9.12 13.14
CA LEU A 169 -7.88 -8.84 12.97
C LEU A 169 -7.65 -7.70 11.99
N ARG A 170 -8.32 -7.71 10.82
CA ARG A 170 -8.26 -6.60 9.85
C ARG A 170 -8.73 -5.27 10.42
N SER A 171 -9.83 -5.29 11.18
CA SER A 171 -10.32 -4.09 11.88
C SER A 171 -9.28 -3.54 12.87
N THR A 172 -8.64 -4.43 13.63
CA THR A 172 -7.58 -4.09 14.59
C THR A 172 -6.33 -3.53 13.91
N MET A 173 -5.91 -4.12 12.79
CA MET A 173 -4.79 -3.62 11.97
C MET A 173 -5.05 -2.20 11.46
N CYS A 174 -6.25 -1.96 10.91
CA CYS A 174 -6.63 -0.66 10.37
C CYS A 174 -6.94 0.37 11.46
N SER A 175 -7.32 -0.05 12.66
CA SER A 175 -7.66 0.84 13.77
C SER A 175 -7.38 0.16 15.10
N ALA A 176 -6.16 0.35 15.63
CA ALA A 176 -5.70 -0.28 16.85
C ALA A 176 -6.17 0.43 18.13
N THR A 177 -7.45 0.80 18.20
CA THR A 177 -8.03 1.37 19.43
C THR A 177 -8.05 0.33 20.54
N ALA A 178 -7.99 0.77 21.81
CA ALA A 178 -8.12 -0.13 22.97
C ALA A 178 -9.41 -0.98 22.87
N GLY A 179 -10.50 -0.40 22.39
CA GLY A 179 -11.76 -1.12 22.17
C GLY A 179 -11.66 -2.22 21.10
N ASN A 180 -10.98 -1.98 19.98
CA ASN A 180 -10.81 -3.01 18.93
C ASN A 180 -9.89 -4.13 19.38
N LEU A 181 -8.80 -3.79 20.08
CA LEU A 181 -7.87 -4.77 20.66
C LEU A 181 -8.56 -5.65 21.70
N GLN A 182 -9.36 -5.05 22.59
CA GLN A 182 -10.14 -5.78 23.59
C GLN A 182 -11.19 -6.68 22.92
N LYS A 183 -11.88 -6.20 21.88
CA LYS A 183 -12.84 -7.01 21.11
C LYS A 183 -12.17 -8.23 20.50
N LEU A 184 -11.01 -8.07 19.87
CA LEU A 184 -10.27 -9.19 19.30
C LEU A 184 -9.79 -10.16 20.40
N TYR A 185 -9.28 -9.65 21.52
CA TYR A 185 -8.88 -10.48 22.67
C TYR A 185 -10.04 -11.32 23.21
N THR A 186 -11.22 -10.72 23.36
CA THR A 186 -12.44 -11.43 23.80
C THR A 186 -12.86 -12.46 22.76
N LEU A 187 -12.85 -12.13 21.47
CA LEU A 187 -13.18 -13.07 20.40
C LEU A 187 -12.24 -14.28 20.40
N LEU A 188 -10.94 -14.09 20.58
CA LEU A 188 -9.99 -15.20 20.70
C LEU A 188 -10.33 -16.11 21.88
N SER A 189 -10.66 -15.51 23.04
CA SER A 189 -10.97 -16.26 24.25
C SER A 189 -12.29 -17.05 24.14
N THR A 190 -13.23 -16.57 23.32
CA THR A 190 -14.54 -17.22 23.11
C THR A 190 -14.49 -18.26 22.00
N CYS A 191 -13.80 -17.98 20.89
CA CYS A 191 -13.83 -18.80 19.68
C CYS A 191 -12.78 -19.91 19.67
N ILE A 192 -11.71 -19.80 20.47
CA ILE A 192 -10.58 -20.74 20.43
C ILE A 192 -10.63 -21.64 21.67
N PRO A 193 -10.47 -22.97 21.51
CA PRO A 193 -10.40 -23.89 22.65
C PRO A 193 -9.34 -23.48 23.67
N PRO A 194 -9.61 -23.55 24.98
CA PRO A 194 -8.67 -23.12 26.02
C PRO A 194 -7.28 -23.77 25.93
N ALA A 195 -7.21 -25.02 25.45
CA ALA A 195 -5.95 -25.74 25.25
C ALA A 195 -5.06 -25.12 24.15
N GLN A 196 -5.65 -24.41 23.19
CA GLN A 196 -4.95 -23.81 22.04
C GLN A 196 -4.70 -22.30 22.23
N LEU A 197 -5.41 -21.65 23.15
CA LEU A 197 -5.32 -20.22 23.42
C LEU A 197 -3.91 -19.74 23.81
N PRO A 198 -3.12 -20.46 24.66
CA PRO A 198 -1.76 -20.03 24.99
C PRO A 198 -0.85 -19.89 23.76
N ALA A 199 -1.05 -20.73 22.73
CA ALA A 199 -0.26 -20.70 21.51
C ALA A 199 -0.54 -19.47 20.62
N LEU A 200 -1.58 -18.69 20.93
CA LEU A 200 -1.92 -17.44 20.23
C LEU A 200 -1.30 -16.21 20.86
N HIS A 201 -0.74 -16.32 22.08
CA HIS A 201 -0.16 -15.20 22.83
C HIS A 201 -1.10 -13.97 22.88
N SER A 202 -2.38 -14.19 23.17
CA SER A 202 -3.44 -13.15 23.14
C SER A 202 -3.12 -11.92 24.00
N HIS A 203 -2.30 -12.07 25.05
CA HIS A 203 -1.84 -10.95 25.88
C HIS A 203 -1.06 -9.87 25.11
N TRP A 204 -0.48 -10.17 23.92
CA TRP A 204 0.14 -9.15 23.06
C TRP A 204 -0.87 -8.11 22.58
N LEU A 205 -2.15 -8.45 22.46
CA LEU A 205 -3.21 -7.50 22.11
C LEU A 205 -3.46 -6.48 23.22
N LEU A 206 -3.15 -6.83 24.46
CA LEU A 206 -3.37 -5.98 25.64
C LEU A 206 -2.12 -5.16 26.02
N ASN A 207 -0.99 -5.39 25.36
CA ASN A 207 0.24 -4.66 25.63
C ASN A 207 0.22 -3.31 24.89
N ASP A 208 -0.10 -2.24 25.62
CA ASP A 208 -0.29 -0.92 25.03
C ASP A 208 0.96 -0.38 24.32
N ARG A 209 2.18 -0.72 24.80
CA ARG A 209 3.44 -0.25 24.20
C ARG A 209 3.59 -0.67 22.74
N ILE A 210 3.22 -1.92 22.44
CA ILE A 210 3.24 -2.47 21.08
C ILE A 210 2.35 -1.65 20.15
N TRP A 211 1.13 -1.33 20.62
CA TRP A 211 0.11 -0.69 19.78
C TRP A 211 0.25 0.83 19.73
N LEU A 212 0.84 1.47 20.75
CA LEU A 212 1.19 2.89 20.72
C LEU A 212 2.13 3.23 19.56
N ALA A 213 3.11 2.36 19.28
CA ALA A 213 4.01 2.50 18.13
C ALA A 213 3.30 2.43 16.77
N HIS A 214 2.05 1.95 16.72
CA HIS A 214 1.23 1.86 15.51
C HIS A 214 0.13 2.94 15.43
N ARG A 215 -0.47 3.32 16.57
CA ARG A 215 -1.69 4.14 16.69
C ARG A 215 -1.63 5.56 16.13
N TRP A 216 -0.44 6.09 15.82
CA TRP A 216 -0.31 7.42 15.24
C TRP A 216 -0.82 7.51 13.80
N ARG A 217 -1.03 6.37 13.13
CA ARG A 217 -1.60 6.30 11.78
C ARG A 217 -3.13 6.41 11.83
N SER A 218 -3.70 7.18 10.91
CA SER A 218 -5.12 7.09 10.57
C SER A 218 -5.48 5.71 10.01
N ARG A 219 -6.78 5.45 9.83
CA ARG A 219 -7.27 4.18 9.26
C ARG A 219 -6.73 3.93 7.85
N ALA A 220 -6.73 4.97 7.01
CA ALA A 220 -6.24 4.89 5.63
C ALA A 220 -4.72 4.65 5.60
N GLU A 221 -3.95 5.39 6.40
CA GLU A 221 -2.50 5.24 6.50
C GLU A 221 -2.10 3.86 7.05
N SER A 222 -2.82 3.36 8.07
CA SER A 222 -2.62 2.01 8.60
C SER A 222 -2.83 0.95 7.52
N SER A 223 -3.91 1.08 6.73
CA SER A 223 -4.17 0.15 5.63
C SER A 223 -3.05 0.17 4.58
N ARG A 224 -2.60 1.35 4.15
CA ARG A 224 -1.51 1.49 3.18
C ARG A 224 -0.18 0.97 3.72
N TYR A 225 0.13 1.26 4.98
CA TYR A 225 1.34 0.77 5.65
C TYR A 225 1.38 -0.76 5.70
N PHE A 226 0.31 -1.41 6.15
CA PHE A 226 0.22 -2.86 6.19
C PHE A 226 0.28 -3.48 4.78
N GLN A 227 -0.39 -2.88 3.79
CA GLN A 227 -0.31 -3.34 2.40
C GLN A 227 1.11 -3.21 1.85
N GLY A 228 1.80 -2.10 2.12
CA GLY A 228 3.19 -1.89 1.70
C GLY A 228 4.16 -2.89 2.33
N LEU A 229 3.98 -3.21 3.62
CA LEU A 229 4.75 -4.25 4.30
C LEU A 229 4.41 -5.65 3.78
N GLU A 230 3.15 -5.96 3.49
CA GLU A 230 2.75 -7.25 2.90
C GLU A 230 3.40 -7.45 1.53
N VAL A 231 3.39 -6.43 0.67
CA VAL A 231 4.07 -6.51 -0.63
C VAL A 231 5.58 -6.64 -0.46
N THR A 232 6.17 -5.86 0.44
CA THR A 232 7.61 -5.92 0.73
C THR A 232 8.04 -7.31 1.21
N THR A 233 7.35 -7.87 2.21
CA THR A 233 7.65 -9.20 2.75
C THR A 233 7.41 -10.31 1.72
N ARG A 234 6.40 -10.18 0.86
CA ARG A 234 6.18 -11.12 -0.25
C ARG A 234 7.31 -11.07 -1.28
N LEU A 235 7.78 -9.88 -1.66
CA LEU A 235 8.92 -9.73 -2.58
C LEU A 235 10.19 -10.35 -1.99
N LEU A 236 10.47 -10.11 -0.71
CA LEU A 236 11.62 -10.71 -0.02
C LEU A 236 11.50 -12.24 0.01
N SER A 237 10.31 -12.76 0.30
CA SER A 237 10.04 -14.21 0.24
C SER A 237 10.18 -14.77 -1.18
N GLN A 238 9.74 -14.05 -2.20
CA GLN A 238 9.82 -14.47 -3.60
C GLN A 238 11.28 -14.54 -4.06
N PHE A 239 12.10 -13.53 -3.76
CA PHE A 239 13.49 -13.50 -4.20
C PHE A 239 14.39 -14.40 -3.35
N PHE A 240 14.25 -14.35 -2.03
CA PHE A 240 15.14 -15.04 -1.10
C PHE A 240 14.51 -16.30 -0.50
N GLY A 241 13.28 -16.20 0.00
CA GLY A 241 12.61 -17.29 0.72
C GLY A 241 12.32 -18.55 -0.10
N THR A 242 12.18 -18.43 -1.42
CA THR A 242 12.00 -19.58 -2.34
C THR A 242 13.31 -20.06 -2.97
N THR A 243 14.42 -19.34 -2.77
CA THR A 243 15.68 -19.61 -3.46
C THR A 243 16.71 -20.26 -2.53
N PRO A 244 17.13 -21.51 -2.78
CA PRO A 244 18.13 -22.18 -1.92
C PRO A 244 19.55 -21.64 -2.09
N VAL A 245 19.85 -20.91 -3.17
CA VAL A 245 21.17 -20.33 -3.42
C VAL A 245 21.15 -18.84 -3.11
N VAL A 246 21.82 -18.46 -2.02
CA VAL A 246 21.87 -17.08 -1.50
C VAL A 246 22.23 -16.06 -2.58
N GLU A 247 23.28 -16.31 -3.34
CA GLU A 247 23.79 -15.36 -4.33
C GLU A 247 22.77 -15.10 -5.44
N LYS A 248 21.99 -16.12 -5.82
CA LYS A 248 20.93 -16.01 -6.83
C LYS A 248 19.77 -15.15 -6.30
N GLY A 249 19.35 -15.40 -5.06
CA GLY A 249 18.28 -14.64 -4.41
C GLY A 249 18.66 -13.17 -4.24
N MET A 250 19.88 -12.91 -3.76
CA MET A 250 20.40 -11.55 -3.62
C MET A 250 20.58 -10.85 -4.95
N SER A 251 21.11 -11.53 -5.97
CA SER A 251 21.25 -10.92 -7.30
C SER A 251 19.89 -10.53 -7.89
N ALA A 252 18.85 -11.34 -7.66
CA ALA A 252 17.48 -11.01 -8.09
C ALA A 252 16.93 -9.78 -7.35
N LEU A 253 17.10 -9.73 -6.02
CA LEU A 253 16.68 -8.61 -5.19
C LEU A 253 17.40 -7.30 -5.58
N LEU A 254 18.73 -7.34 -5.75
CA LEU A 254 19.53 -6.19 -6.14
C LEU A 254 19.16 -5.70 -7.55
N ARG A 255 18.90 -6.61 -8.49
CA ARG A 255 18.42 -6.26 -9.83
C ARG A 255 17.06 -5.58 -9.76
N TYR A 256 16.14 -6.08 -8.94
CA TYR A 256 14.83 -5.45 -8.72
C TYR A 256 14.98 -4.04 -8.15
N LEU A 257 15.83 -3.84 -7.14
CA LEU A 257 16.10 -2.53 -6.53
C LEU A 257 16.71 -1.51 -7.50
N ARG A 258 17.46 -1.99 -8.50
CA ARG A 258 18.03 -1.16 -9.57
C ARG A 258 16.99 -0.83 -10.64
N GLN A 259 16.20 -1.79 -11.09
CA GLN A 259 15.18 -1.56 -12.12
C GLN A 259 14.07 -0.62 -11.61
N ASN A 260 13.73 -0.72 -10.34
CA ASN A 260 12.74 0.13 -9.69
C ASN A 260 13.39 1.34 -8.99
N SER A 261 14.62 1.71 -9.36
CA SER A 261 15.24 2.94 -8.87
C SER A 261 14.70 4.21 -9.52
N GLY A 262 13.90 4.08 -10.60
CA GLY A 262 13.23 5.20 -11.26
C GLY A 262 12.22 5.95 -10.37
N ASP A 263 11.61 5.25 -9.41
CA ASP A 263 10.70 5.85 -8.41
C ASP A 263 11.44 6.74 -7.39
N LYS A 264 12.79 6.71 -7.38
CA LYS A 264 13.63 7.51 -6.48
C LYS A 264 13.77 8.98 -6.89
N VAL A 265 13.25 9.38 -8.05
CA VAL A 265 13.26 10.79 -8.54
C VAL A 265 12.39 11.71 -7.66
N SER A 266 11.51 11.14 -6.82
CA SER A 266 10.63 11.88 -5.91
C SER A 266 11.27 12.29 -4.56
N PHE A 267 12.48 11.78 -4.22
CA PHE A 267 13.17 12.15 -2.97
C PHE A 267 13.98 13.45 -3.12
N ASN A 268 13.29 14.56 -3.42
CA ASN A 268 13.87 15.91 -3.34
C ASN A 268 13.64 16.50 -1.94
N LEU A 269 14.62 16.32 -1.05
CA LEU A 269 14.72 17.16 0.15
C LEU A 269 15.30 18.51 -0.27
N GLY A 270 14.41 19.49 -0.50
CA GLY A 270 14.77 20.87 -0.74
C GLY A 270 15.54 21.46 0.45
N LEU A 271 16.64 22.13 0.12
CA LEU A 271 17.50 22.93 0.99
C LEU A 271 16.71 24.00 1.78
N SER A 272 17.21 24.31 2.97
CA SER A 272 16.78 25.36 3.91
C SER A 272 16.51 26.74 3.26
N PRO A 273 15.71 27.62 3.90
CA PRO A 273 15.01 28.73 3.23
C PRO A 273 15.91 29.96 3.02
N PRO A 274 15.81 30.66 1.87
CA PRO A 274 16.25 32.03 1.79
C PRO A 274 15.07 32.96 2.05
N ASN A 275 15.11 33.59 3.21
CA ASN A 275 14.41 34.82 3.51
C ASN A 275 14.82 35.89 2.47
N ARG A 276 13.90 36.34 1.62
CA ARG A 276 13.90 37.68 1.00
C ARG A 276 12.56 37.99 0.32
N TYR A 277 11.81 38.90 0.96
CA TYR A 277 10.85 39.76 0.29
C TYR A 277 11.57 40.63 -0.73
N THR A 278 11.14 40.66 -2.00
CA THR A 278 10.53 41.84 -2.64
C THR A 278 9.88 41.46 -3.98
N PRO A 279 8.77 42.13 -4.39
CA PRO A 279 7.87 41.70 -5.45
C PRO A 279 8.11 42.41 -6.79
N LEU A 280 7.84 41.74 -7.91
CA LEU A 280 7.35 42.40 -9.12
C LEU A 280 6.52 41.43 -9.97
N GLU A 281 5.44 42.01 -10.50
CA GLU A 281 4.22 41.44 -11.06
C GLU A 281 4.38 40.62 -12.35
N GLY A 282 3.55 39.59 -12.45
CA GLY A 282 3.07 38.95 -13.68
C GLY A 282 1.73 38.28 -13.37
N SER A 283 0.67 38.69 -14.07
CA SER A 283 -0.75 38.44 -13.75
C SER A 283 -1.19 36.95 -13.76
N PRO A 284 -2.24 36.55 -13.00
CA PRO A 284 -2.61 35.16 -12.69
C PRO A 284 -3.98 34.72 -13.22
N GLU A 285 -4.09 33.56 -13.90
CA GLU A 285 -5.36 32.84 -14.12
C GLU A 285 -5.05 31.32 -14.26
N SER A 286 -5.72 30.33 -13.67
CA SER A 286 -6.77 30.27 -12.64
C SER A 286 -6.91 28.88 -11.93
N PRO A 287 -5.86 28.19 -11.42
CA PRO A 287 -6.06 26.89 -10.70
C PRO A 287 -6.81 27.04 -9.36
N LYS A 288 -6.82 28.24 -8.79
CA LYS A 288 -7.38 28.50 -7.46
C LYS A 288 -8.91 28.45 -7.45
N VAL A 289 -9.57 28.71 -8.58
CA VAL A 289 -11.03 28.84 -8.60
C VAL A 289 -11.71 27.48 -8.76
N GLU A 290 -11.18 26.59 -9.60
CA GLU A 290 -11.68 25.22 -9.74
C GLU A 290 -11.49 24.44 -8.43
N GLN A 291 -10.31 24.54 -7.80
CA GLN A 291 -10.06 23.92 -6.49
C GLN A 291 -11.01 24.43 -5.40
N LEU A 292 -11.40 25.71 -5.45
CA LEU A 292 -12.37 26.28 -4.50
C LEU A 292 -13.81 25.80 -4.77
N VAL A 293 -14.19 25.63 -6.04
CA VAL A 293 -15.51 25.11 -6.43
C VAL A 293 -15.62 23.63 -6.05
N GLU A 294 -14.61 22.82 -6.32
CA GLU A 294 -14.55 21.42 -5.94
C GLU A 294 -14.54 21.22 -4.42
N ALA A 295 -13.84 22.09 -3.67
CA ALA A 295 -13.88 22.09 -2.21
C ALA A 295 -15.29 22.39 -1.66
N ARG A 296 -16.06 23.26 -2.33
CA ARG A 296 -17.46 23.54 -1.98
C ARG A 296 -18.37 22.35 -2.29
N ILE A 297 -18.17 21.67 -3.42
CA ILE A 297 -18.89 20.44 -3.77
C ILE A 297 -18.57 19.33 -2.75
N GLN A 298 -17.30 19.19 -2.37
CA GLN A 298 -16.84 18.29 -1.33
C GLN A 298 -17.50 18.58 0.04
N GLN A 299 -17.65 19.86 0.38
CA GLN A 299 -18.31 20.29 1.61
C GLN A 299 -19.82 20.02 1.57
N SER A 300 -20.50 20.30 0.46
CA SER A 300 -21.94 20.04 0.32
C SER A 300 -22.25 18.55 0.29
N LEU A 301 -21.39 17.71 -0.30
CA LEU A 301 -21.50 16.24 -0.23
C LEU A 301 -21.45 15.73 1.22
N ASN A 302 -20.52 16.25 2.02
CA ASN A 302 -20.40 15.87 3.43
C ASN A 302 -21.55 16.40 4.30
N ALA A 303 -22.16 17.52 3.92
CA ALA A 303 -23.25 18.14 4.66
C ALA A 303 -24.62 17.51 4.33
N ILE A 304 -24.83 17.11 3.07
CA ILE A 304 -26.15 16.70 2.57
C ILE A 304 -26.28 15.18 2.50
N CYS A 305 -25.21 14.44 2.18
CA CYS A 305 -25.28 12.97 2.07
C CYS A 305 -25.12 12.28 3.43
N THR A 306 -25.70 11.09 3.58
CA THR A 306 -25.27 10.16 4.64
C THR A 306 -23.79 9.81 4.47
N GLY A 307 -23.07 9.50 5.56
CA GLY A 307 -21.63 9.24 5.51
C GLY A 307 -21.18 8.25 4.41
N PRO A 308 -21.87 7.11 4.21
CA PRO A 308 -21.56 6.19 3.11
C PRO A 308 -21.85 6.74 1.71
N ALA A 309 -22.96 7.47 1.52
CA ALA A 309 -23.28 8.12 0.25
C ALA A 309 -22.29 9.21 -0.10
N ALA A 310 -21.86 9.99 0.89
CA ALA A 310 -20.77 10.96 0.74
C ALA A 310 -19.53 10.23 0.21
N GLN A 311 -19.06 9.17 0.89
CA GLN A 311 -17.87 8.43 0.48
C GLN A 311 -17.90 7.93 -0.97
N LEU A 312 -19.02 7.38 -1.44
CA LEU A 312 -19.17 6.96 -2.84
C LEU A 312 -19.08 8.14 -3.81
N CYS A 313 -19.74 9.25 -3.51
CA CYS A 313 -19.69 10.46 -4.32
C CYS A 313 -18.31 11.14 -4.29
N LEU A 314 -17.57 11.05 -3.17
CA LEU A 314 -16.21 11.57 -3.06
C LEU A 314 -15.21 10.78 -3.92
N GLY A 315 -15.43 9.46 -4.03
CA GLY A 315 -14.68 8.62 -4.98
C GLY A 315 -14.91 9.08 -6.42
N GLU A 316 -16.15 9.40 -6.79
CA GLU A 316 -16.49 9.94 -8.11
C GLU A 316 -15.94 11.36 -8.32
N LEU A 317 -15.95 12.22 -7.30
CA LEU A 317 -15.36 13.56 -7.36
C LEU A 317 -13.85 13.49 -7.62
N ALA A 318 -13.13 12.59 -6.96
CA ALA A 318 -11.69 12.42 -7.14
C ALA A 318 -11.29 12.05 -8.58
N VAL A 319 -12.20 11.43 -9.36
CA VAL A 319 -11.99 11.16 -10.80
C VAL A 319 -12.15 12.44 -11.61
N VAL A 320 -13.15 13.27 -11.28
CA VAL A 320 -13.36 14.58 -11.92
C VAL A 320 -12.14 15.49 -11.74
N GLN A 321 -11.58 15.54 -10.53
CA GLN A 321 -10.39 16.35 -10.19
C GLN A 321 -9.13 16.01 -11.01
N LYS A 322 -9.12 14.83 -11.64
CA LYS A 322 -7.96 14.31 -12.39
C LYS A 322 -8.22 14.21 -13.89
N SER A 323 -9.39 14.65 -14.38
CA SER A 323 -9.86 14.40 -15.75
C SER A 323 -10.22 15.69 -16.51
N MET A 324 -9.84 15.78 -17.79
CA MET A 324 -10.36 16.81 -18.71
C MET A 324 -11.80 16.46 -19.12
N HIS A 325 -12.71 17.44 -19.09
CA HIS A 325 -14.12 17.24 -19.39
C HIS A 325 -14.63 18.23 -20.45
N LEU A 326 -15.40 17.72 -21.43
CA LEU A 326 -16.06 18.52 -22.47
C LEU A 326 -17.57 18.55 -22.19
N ILE A 327 -18.16 19.75 -22.25
CA ILE A 327 -19.58 19.98 -21.93
C ILE A 327 -20.29 20.58 -23.16
N GLY A 328 -21.21 19.79 -23.73
CA GLY A 328 -22.08 20.22 -24.81
C GLY A 328 -23.48 20.59 -24.30
N SER A 329 -23.94 21.82 -24.60
CA SER A 329 -25.26 22.33 -24.21
C SER A 329 -26.29 22.15 -25.33
N GLY A 330 -27.40 21.46 -25.03
CA GLY A 330 -28.65 21.51 -25.79
C GLY A 330 -29.79 22.05 -24.90
N SER A 331 -30.93 22.44 -25.48
CA SER A 331 -31.99 23.24 -24.82
C SER A 331 -32.61 22.65 -23.54
N GLU A 332 -32.39 21.36 -23.22
CA GLU A 332 -32.86 20.73 -21.97
C GLU A 332 -31.87 19.70 -21.36
N LYS A 333 -30.80 19.32 -22.06
CA LYS A 333 -29.91 18.21 -21.68
C LYS A 333 -28.46 18.60 -21.88
N VAL A 334 -27.62 18.26 -20.90
CA VAL A 334 -26.18 18.51 -20.94
C VAL A 334 -25.46 17.19 -21.26
N ASN A 335 -24.64 17.19 -22.31
CA ASN A 335 -23.77 16.05 -22.62
C ASN A 335 -22.41 16.30 -21.97
N ILE A 336 -21.94 15.35 -21.17
CA ILE A 336 -20.67 15.43 -20.46
C ILE A 336 -19.82 14.24 -20.87
N GLN A 337 -18.62 14.53 -21.37
CA GLN A 337 -17.63 13.53 -21.74
C GLN A 337 -16.47 13.58 -20.75
N ILE A 338 -16.23 12.48 -20.04
CA ILE A 338 -15.11 12.28 -19.10
C ILE A 338 -14.47 10.96 -19.52
N LEU A 339 -13.33 11.00 -20.23
CA LEU A 339 -12.64 9.80 -20.78
C LEU A 339 -13.57 8.89 -21.61
N GLU A 340 -13.60 9.07 -22.94
CA GLU A 340 -14.30 8.26 -23.98
C GLU A 340 -15.82 8.03 -23.84
N ASP A 341 -16.39 8.08 -22.64
CA ASP A 341 -17.81 7.85 -22.36
C ASP A 341 -18.60 9.16 -22.35
N THR A 342 -19.62 9.23 -23.20
CA THR A 342 -20.56 10.36 -23.27
C THR A 342 -21.86 9.99 -22.59
N HIS A 343 -22.23 10.72 -21.52
CA HIS A 343 -23.48 10.50 -20.81
C HIS A 343 -24.37 11.74 -20.79
N ARG A 344 -25.69 11.50 -20.83
CA ARG A 344 -26.72 12.54 -20.77
C ARG A 344 -27.03 12.84 -19.31
N VAL A 345 -26.82 14.09 -18.91
CA VAL A 345 -27.19 14.58 -17.58
C VAL A 345 -28.44 15.45 -17.69
N GLN A 346 -29.43 15.14 -16.86
CA GLN A 346 -30.61 15.97 -16.64
C GLN A 346 -30.42 16.72 -15.31
N PRO A 347 -30.25 18.05 -15.35
CA PRO A 347 -30.01 18.85 -14.15
C PRO A 347 -31.27 19.06 -13.29
N GLN A 348 -32.44 18.65 -13.76
CA GLN A 348 -33.71 18.81 -13.04
C GLN A 348 -33.74 17.91 -11.78
N PRO A 349 -34.22 18.39 -10.62
CA PRO A 349 -34.32 17.60 -9.41
C PRO A 349 -35.35 16.44 -9.52
N PRO A 350 -35.03 15.20 -9.12
CA PRO A 350 -33.70 14.73 -8.72
C PRO A 350 -32.78 14.57 -9.94
N ALA A 351 -31.55 15.08 -9.83
CA ALA A 351 -30.60 15.07 -10.93
C ALA A 351 -30.31 13.63 -11.39
N SER A 352 -30.44 13.39 -12.69
CA SER A 352 -30.26 12.05 -13.26
C SER A 352 -29.22 12.03 -14.35
N CYS A 353 -28.56 10.88 -14.49
CA CYS A 353 -27.53 10.65 -15.50
C CYS A 353 -27.73 9.26 -16.10
N SER A 354 -27.50 9.14 -17.42
CA SER A 354 -27.56 7.86 -18.11
C SER A 354 -26.41 6.89 -17.74
N CYS A 355 -25.46 7.30 -16.91
CA CYS A 355 -24.37 6.44 -16.47
C CYS A 355 -24.83 5.41 -15.43
N TYR A 356 -24.16 4.26 -15.42
CA TYR A 356 -24.49 3.16 -14.51
C TYR A 356 -24.50 3.57 -13.04
N PHE A 357 -23.51 4.38 -12.61
CA PHE A 357 -23.41 4.80 -11.20
C PHE A 357 -24.68 5.51 -10.71
N ASN A 358 -25.19 6.48 -11.49
CA ASN A 358 -26.41 7.19 -11.10
C ASN A 358 -27.66 6.31 -11.27
N GLN A 359 -27.71 5.44 -12.27
CA GLN A 359 -28.84 4.51 -12.44
C GLN A 359 -28.93 3.49 -11.30
N ALA A 360 -27.79 2.99 -10.82
CA ALA A 360 -27.73 2.01 -9.74
C ALA A 360 -27.96 2.68 -8.38
N PHE A 361 -27.18 3.71 -8.05
CA PHE A 361 -27.16 4.27 -6.69
C PHE A 361 -28.08 5.47 -6.51
N ARG A 362 -28.60 6.05 -7.60
CA ARG A 362 -29.33 7.34 -7.59
C ARG A 362 -28.58 8.49 -6.90
N LEU A 363 -27.25 8.35 -6.80
CA LEU A 363 -26.33 9.32 -6.23
C LEU A 363 -25.66 10.19 -7.33
N PRO A 364 -25.12 11.37 -6.98
CA PRO A 364 -24.29 12.19 -7.87
C PRO A 364 -23.09 11.39 -8.38
N CYS A 365 -23.09 11.07 -9.68
CA CYS A 365 -21.97 10.44 -10.37
C CYS A 365 -20.93 11.47 -10.82
N ARG A 366 -19.77 11.02 -11.30
CA ARG A 366 -18.73 11.90 -11.89
C ARG A 366 -19.27 12.88 -12.94
N HIS A 367 -20.27 12.50 -13.73
CA HIS A 367 -20.87 13.38 -14.74
C HIS A 367 -21.68 14.51 -14.12
N ILE A 368 -22.51 14.21 -13.11
CA ILE A 368 -23.27 15.23 -12.37
C ILE A 368 -22.30 16.16 -11.61
N LEU A 369 -21.23 15.60 -11.04
CA LEU A 369 -20.22 16.38 -10.31
C LEU A 369 -19.38 17.27 -11.24
N ALA A 370 -19.02 16.79 -12.43
CA ALA A 370 -18.36 17.61 -13.45
C ALA A 370 -19.28 18.73 -13.96
N MET A 371 -20.58 18.46 -14.11
CA MET A 371 -21.58 19.49 -14.43
C MET A 371 -21.59 20.59 -13.38
N LEU A 372 -21.63 20.22 -12.10
CA LEU A 372 -21.66 21.14 -10.97
C LEU A 372 -20.37 21.97 -10.90
N SER A 373 -19.22 21.32 -11.11
CA SER A 373 -17.92 22.00 -11.14
C SER A 373 -17.86 23.07 -12.23
N ALA A 374 -18.29 22.71 -13.45
CA ALA A 374 -18.27 23.64 -14.58
C ALA A 374 -19.27 24.79 -14.46
N HIS A 375 -20.46 24.55 -13.92
CA HIS A 375 -21.46 25.60 -13.66
C HIS A 375 -21.23 26.35 -12.34
N ARG A 376 -20.19 25.97 -11.57
CA ARG A 376 -19.85 26.56 -10.26
C ARG A 376 -21.00 26.49 -9.26
N GLN A 377 -21.70 25.36 -9.28
CA GLN A 377 -22.83 25.07 -8.43
C GLN A 377 -22.46 24.06 -7.35
N GLU A 378 -23.11 24.18 -6.19
CA GLU A 378 -23.02 23.20 -5.11
C GLU A 378 -24.17 22.20 -5.21
N LEU A 379 -23.93 20.98 -4.75
CA LEU A 379 -24.99 19.98 -4.61
C LEU A 379 -26.15 20.54 -3.78
N GLN A 380 -27.37 20.45 -4.30
CA GLN A 380 -28.59 20.84 -3.59
C GLN A 380 -29.30 19.61 -3.00
N PRO A 381 -30.01 19.73 -1.86
CA PRO A 381 -30.66 18.60 -1.20
C PRO A 381 -31.72 17.87 -2.03
N ASP A 382 -32.40 18.58 -2.93
CA ASP A 382 -33.42 18.06 -3.85
C ASP A 382 -32.83 17.25 -5.02
N MET A 383 -31.50 17.30 -5.21
CA MET A 383 -30.79 16.47 -6.18
C MET A 383 -30.57 15.02 -5.70
N LEU A 384 -30.92 14.71 -4.44
CA LEU A 384 -30.76 13.39 -3.82
C LEU A 384 -32.13 12.79 -3.46
N PRO A 385 -32.29 11.47 -3.62
CA PRO A 385 -33.39 10.74 -2.99
C PRO A 385 -33.35 10.89 -1.46
N ALA A 386 -34.52 10.96 -0.82
CA ALA A 386 -34.65 11.18 0.64
C ALA A 386 -33.92 10.13 1.51
N GLU A 387 -33.71 8.92 0.98
CA GLU A 387 -32.96 7.82 1.60
C GLU A 387 -31.46 8.08 1.77
N TRP A 388 -30.88 9.01 0.99
CA TRP A 388 -29.46 9.35 1.03
C TRP A 388 -29.18 10.70 1.70
N THR A 389 -30.22 11.43 2.12
CA THR A 389 -30.09 12.71 2.82
C THR A 389 -29.68 12.50 4.28
N ALA A 390 -28.71 13.28 4.74
CA ALA A 390 -28.25 13.31 6.12
C ALA A 390 -29.43 13.55 7.08
N GLY A 391 -29.64 12.63 8.04
CA GLY A 391 -30.75 12.66 8.98
C GLY A 391 -31.87 11.65 8.71
N CYS A 392 -31.91 11.05 7.51
CA CYS A 392 -32.71 9.86 7.25
C CYS A 392 -31.88 8.62 7.56
N ALA A 393 -32.42 7.71 8.39
CA ALA A 393 -31.76 6.46 8.74
C ALA A 393 -32.38 5.27 7.99
N PRO A 394 -31.81 4.87 6.86
CA PRO A 394 -31.79 3.48 6.44
C PRO A 394 -30.41 2.89 6.75
N ASN A 395 -30.42 1.68 7.31
CA ASN A 395 -29.21 0.93 7.58
C ASN A 395 -28.51 0.63 6.24
N LEU A 396 -27.21 0.94 6.12
CA LEU A 396 -26.44 0.70 4.89
C LEU A 396 -26.48 -0.78 4.46
N GLY A 397 -26.64 -1.70 5.41
CA GLY A 397 -26.83 -3.13 5.16
C GLY A 397 -28.13 -3.47 4.43
N ASP A 398 -29.19 -2.70 4.64
CA ASP A 398 -30.50 -2.93 4.01
C ASP A 398 -30.53 -2.40 2.57
N ILE A 399 -29.79 -1.32 2.28
CA ILE A 399 -29.66 -0.76 0.93
C ILE A 399 -28.63 -1.55 0.09
N LEU A 400 -27.46 -1.87 0.66
CA LEU A 400 -26.45 -2.67 -0.06
C LEU A 400 -26.88 -4.13 -0.23
N GLY A 401 -27.63 -4.68 0.73
CA GLY A 401 -28.17 -6.04 0.66
C GLY A 401 -29.22 -6.23 -0.45
N SER A 402 -29.91 -5.16 -0.85
CA SER A 402 -30.89 -5.20 -1.95
C SER A 402 -30.28 -4.88 -3.32
N MET A 403 -29.08 -4.30 -3.37
CA MET A 403 -28.40 -3.87 -4.61
C MET A 403 -27.21 -4.75 -5.05
N TRP A 404 -26.72 -5.65 -4.20
CA TRP A 404 -25.61 -6.54 -4.53
C TRP A 404 -26.03 -7.57 -5.58
N SER A 405 -25.58 -7.41 -6.82
CA SER A 405 -25.77 -8.39 -7.88
C SER A 405 -24.44 -9.02 -8.28
N GLU A 406 -24.50 -10.28 -8.74
CA GLU A 406 -23.38 -11.01 -9.32
C GLU A 406 -22.70 -10.22 -10.46
N THR A 407 -23.44 -9.32 -11.10
CA THR A 407 -22.96 -8.40 -12.15
C THR A 407 -22.04 -7.29 -11.59
N LEU A 408 -22.23 -6.86 -10.34
CA LEU A 408 -21.39 -5.85 -9.68
C LEU A 408 -20.05 -6.46 -9.24
N GLU A 409 -20.06 -7.69 -8.71
CA GLU A 409 -18.83 -8.45 -8.41
C GLU A 409 -18.01 -8.70 -9.69
N LYS A 410 -18.67 -9.11 -10.77
CA LYS A 410 -18.01 -9.30 -12.08
C LYS A 410 -17.42 -8.00 -12.61
N ARG A 411 -18.10 -6.86 -12.46
CA ARG A 411 -17.58 -5.55 -12.90
C ARG A 411 -16.42 -5.05 -12.06
N LEU A 412 -16.44 -5.24 -10.75
CA LEU A 412 -15.31 -4.90 -9.87
C LEU A 412 -14.10 -5.78 -10.18
N ALA A 413 -14.32 -7.07 -10.44
CA ALA A 413 -13.27 -7.98 -10.88
C ALA A 413 -12.69 -7.57 -12.24
N VAL A 414 -13.53 -7.21 -13.21
CA VAL A 414 -13.09 -6.72 -14.53
C VAL A 414 -12.32 -5.41 -14.38
N ALA A 415 -12.80 -4.44 -13.59
CA ALA A 415 -12.10 -3.18 -13.37
C ALA A 415 -10.72 -3.37 -12.70
N LEU A 416 -10.62 -4.28 -11.74
CA LEU A 416 -9.35 -4.66 -11.11
C LEU A 416 -8.39 -5.32 -12.11
N LEU A 417 -8.89 -6.26 -12.91
CA LEU A 417 -8.09 -6.94 -13.95
C LEU A 417 -7.66 -5.97 -15.06
N THR A 418 -8.52 -5.03 -15.46
CA THR A 418 -8.19 -3.99 -16.44
C THR A 418 -7.11 -3.06 -15.91
N GLU A 419 -7.16 -2.66 -14.64
CA GLU A 419 -6.10 -1.85 -14.03
C GLU A 419 -4.78 -2.63 -13.96
N GLU A 420 -4.80 -3.90 -13.53
CA GLU A 420 -3.60 -4.74 -13.51
C GLU A 420 -3.00 -4.93 -14.91
N VAL A 421 -3.84 -5.16 -15.93
CA VAL A 421 -3.40 -5.26 -17.32
C VAL A 421 -2.83 -3.94 -17.82
N SER A 422 -3.48 -2.80 -17.56
CA SER A 422 -2.96 -1.47 -17.93
C SER A 422 -1.59 -1.18 -17.29
N GLN A 423 -1.40 -1.56 -16.03
CA GLN A 423 -0.10 -1.44 -15.35
C GLN A 423 0.97 -2.34 -15.99
N LEU A 424 0.60 -3.54 -16.42
CA LEU A 424 1.51 -4.45 -17.12
C LEU A 424 1.85 -3.94 -18.54
N LEU A 425 0.91 -3.26 -19.20
CA LEU A 425 1.08 -2.67 -20.53
C LEU A 425 1.97 -1.41 -20.52
N LEU A 426 1.94 -0.63 -19.43
CA LEU A 426 2.80 0.56 -19.26
C LEU A 426 4.31 0.24 -19.28
N HIS A 427 4.69 -1.01 -19.03
CA HIS A 427 6.09 -1.47 -18.97
C HIS A 427 6.49 -2.36 -20.16
N CYS A 428 5.62 -2.48 -21.16
CA CYS A 428 5.81 -3.35 -22.32
C CYS A 428 6.38 -2.54 -23.50
N SER A 429 7.45 -3.02 -24.14
CA SER A 429 7.91 -2.42 -25.40
C SER A 429 6.87 -2.66 -26.50
N GLN A 430 6.82 -1.79 -27.51
CA GLN A 430 5.87 -1.92 -28.62
C GLN A 430 5.99 -3.28 -29.33
N GLU A 431 7.21 -3.78 -29.48
CA GLU A 431 7.49 -5.06 -30.13
C GLU A 431 7.01 -6.26 -29.30
N GLU A 432 7.20 -6.21 -27.98
CA GLU A 432 6.73 -7.24 -27.05
C GLU A 432 5.20 -7.19 -26.89
N PHE A 433 4.61 -5.99 -26.98
CA PHE A 433 3.16 -5.80 -26.96
C PHE A 433 2.52 -6.44 -28.18
N GLU A 434 3.00 -6.11 -29.38
CA GLU A 434 2.49 -6.68 -30.64
C GLU A 434 2.62 -8.20 -30.66
N ARG A 435 3.75 -8.75 -30.18
CA ARG A 435 3.96 -10.19 -30.09
C ARG A 435 2.98 -10.87 -29.12
N ARG A 436 2.76 -10.29 -27.94
CA ARG A 436 1.82 -10.85 -26.95
C ARG A 436 0.38 -10.71 -27.41
N TYR A 437 0.04 -9.58 -28.02
CA TYR A 437 -1.26 -9.34 -28.61
C TYR A 437 -1.54 -10.32 -29.76
N SER A 438 -0.58 -10.56 -30.67
CA SER A 438 -0.73 -11.55 -31.74
C SER A 438 -0.92 -12.96 -31.19
N THR A 439 -0.16 -13.33 -30.15
CA THR A 439 -0.26 -14.64 -29.51
C THR A 439 -1.61 -14.83 -28.82
N LEU A 440 -2.12 -13.81 -28.12
CA LEU A 440 -3.45 -13.81 -27.51
C LEU A 440 -4.55 -13.88 -28.56
N ARG A 441 -4.36 -13.20 -29.70
CA ARG A 441 -5.28 -13.23 -30.83
C ARG A 441 -5.34 -14.61 -31.48
N GLU A 442 -4.20 -15.24 -31.73
CA GLU A 442 -4.14 -16.62 -32.24
C GLU A 442 -4.78 -17.62 -31.28
N LEU A 443 -4.58 -17.46 -29.97
CA LEU A 443 -5.24 -18.28 -28.95
C LEU A 443 -6.76 -18.06 -28.93
N ALA A 444 -7.20 -16.80 -29.01
CA ALA A 444 -8.63 -16.47 -29.08
C ALA A 444 -9.26 -17.02 -30.36
N ASP A 445 -8.63 -16.84 -31.52
CA ASP A 445 -9.11 -17.36 -32.80
C ASP A 445 -9.13 -18.90 -32.80
N SER A 446 -8.23 -19.57 -32.06
CA SER A 446 -8.25 -21.03 -31.88
C SER A 446 -9.40 -21.54 -31.00
N TRP A 447 -9.90 -20.70 -30.08
CA TRP A 447 -10.97 -21.05 -29.14
C TRP A 447 -12.35 -20.67 -29.65
N ILE A 448 -12.47 -19.58 -30.42
CA ILE A 448 -13.75 -18.96 -30.77
C ILE A 448 -13.99 -18.94 -32.29
N GLY A 449 -12.98 -19.29 -33.11
CA GLY A 449 -12.98 -19.14 -34.56
C GLY A 449 -12.57 -17.72 -35.00
N PRO A 450 -12.21 -17.52 -36.28
CA PRO A 450 -11.72 -16.23 -36.77
C PRO A 450 -12.76 -15.13 -36.58
N TYR A 451 -12.32 -14.03 -35.96
CA TYR A 451 -13.13 -12.88 -35.53
C TYR A 451 -13.94 -12.16 -36.64
N GLU A 452 -13.76 -12.50 -37.92
CA GLU A 452 -14.49 -11.90 -39.04
C GLU A 452 -15.98 -12.30 -39.12
N GLN A 453 -16.43 -13.30 -38.35
CA GLN A 453 -17.82 -13.78 -38.41
C GLN A 453 -18.77 -13.27 -37.33
N VAL A 454 -18.31 -12.42 -36.40
CA VAL A 454 -19.22 -11.79 -35.44
C VAL A 454 -19.80 -10.52 -36.06
N GLN A 455 -20.82 -10.70 -36.91
CA GLN A 455 -21.70 -9.58 -37.29
C GLN A 455 -22.49 -9.14 -36.06
N LEU A 456 -22.31 -7.86 -35.69
CA LEU A 456 -23.01 -7.15 -34.61
C LEU A 456 -24.54 -7.20 -34.76
#